data_AF-A0A382HBR3-F1
#
_entry.id   AF-A0A382HBR3-F1
#
_cell.length_a   1.000
_cell.length_b   1.000
_cell.length_c   1.000
_cell.angle_alpha   90.00
_cell.angle_beta   90.00
_cell.angle_gamma   90.00
#
_symmetry.space_group_name_H-M   'P 1'
#
loop_
_entity.id
_entity.type
_entity.pdbx_description
1 polymer ?
#
loop_
_entity_poly.entity_id
_entity_poly.type
_entity_poly.pdbx_seq_one_letter_code
_entity_poly.pdbx_strand_id
1 'polypeptide(L)'
;MTTSPEISNKNILNPDIELIVMPLASNIKLLVFDIDGVLTNGELILGENGNEYKSFHVRDGQGIVMLMETGCNVAVITARSSNIVTERMTSLGIKYIYQDEKNKGRALIKLIDELNLESSEVAYVGDDLIDLPAMNKVGLPIAVADASPEVKKLAKLITQNNGGHGAAREVCELIMNAQNNFANLIETYLSS
;
A
#
# COMPACT_ATOMS: atom_id res chain seq x y z
N MET A 1 41.22 -0.35 4.07
CA MET A 1 40.17 0.69 4.17
C MET A 1 39.55 0.83 2.80
N THR A 2 38.59 -0.05 2.47
CA THR A 2 37.86 -0.03 1.21
C THR A 2 36.52 0.63 1.50
N THR A 3 36.33 1.81 0.91
CA THR A 3 35.10 2.60 0.97
C THR A 3 33.94 1.78 0.42
N SER A 4 32.91 1.56 1.24
CA SER A 4 31.64 1.03 0.79
C SER A 4 31.09 1.91 -0.33
N PRO A 5 30.47 1.33 -1.38
CA PRO A 5 29.85 2.14 -2.42
C PRO A 5 28.68 2.90 -1.78
N GLU A 6 28.68 4.22 -1.86
CA GLU A 6 27.49 5.02 -1.64
C GLU A 6 26.44 4.52 -2.64
N ILE A 7 25.46 3.77 -2.14
CA ILE A 7 24.27 3.42 -2.91
C ILE A 7 23.56 4.76 -3.13
N SER A 8 23.73 5.33 -4.32
CA SER A 8 23.04 6.55 -4.69
C SER A 8 21.53 6.27 -4.63
N ASN A 9 20.88 6.71 -3.56
CA ASN A 9 19.43 6.85 -3.52
C ASN A 9 19.06 7.81 -4.63
N LYS A 10 18.72 7.28 -5.81
CA LYS A 10 18.02 8.07 -6.82
C LYS A 10 16.64 8.33 -6.23
N ASN A 11 16.48 9.49 -5.61
CA ASN A 11 15.20 9.91 -5.05
C ASN A 11 14.13 9.84 -6.14
N ILE A 12 13.15 8.98 -5.87
CA ILE A 12 12.00 8.67 -6.74
C ILE A 12 10.99 9.84 -6.68
N LEU A 13 11.10 10.72 -5.68
CA LEU A 13 10.18 11.83 -5.46
C LEU A 13 10.79 13.17 -5.84
N ASN A 14 9.91 14.12 -6.21
CA ASN A 14 10.27 15.53 -6.24
C ASN A 14 10.76 15.96 -4.82
N PRO A 15 11.91 16.64 -4.68
CA PRO A 15 12.45 17.06 -3.38
C PRO A 15 11.45 17.74 -2.45
N ASP A 16 10.55 18.56 -2.98
CA ASP A 16 9.53 19.26 -2.17
C ASP A 16 8.49 18.29 -1.60
N ILE A 17 8.11 17.27 -2.37
CA ILE A 17 7.19 16.20 -1.93
C ILE A 17 7.90 15.31 -0.91
N GLU A 18 9.16 14.98 -1.15
CA GLU A 18 9.95 14.14 -0.27
C GLU A 18 10.08 14.72 1.15
N LEU A 19 10.32 16.03 1.26
CA LEU A 19 10.42 16.73 2.54
C LEU A 19 9.13 16.63 3.38
N ILE A 20 7.98 16.51 2.71
CA ILE A 20 6.66 16.34 3.35
C ILE A 20 6.37 14.87 3.65
N VAL A 21 6.66 13.97 2.71
CA VAL A 21 6.24 12.58 2.76
C VAL A 21 7.13 11.73 3.66
N MET A 22 8.46 11.93 3.65
CA MET A 22 9.38 11.09 4.42
C MET A 22 9.11 11.12 5.94
N PRO A 23 8.85 12.29 6.58
CA PRO A 23 8.50 12.34 7.99
C PRO A 23 7.15 11.69 8.32
N LEU A 24 6.21 11.63 7.36
CA LEU A 24 4.93 10.94 7.56
C LEU A 24 5.12 9.44 7.42
N ALA A 25 5.84 9.01 6.39
CA ALA A 25 6.13 7.61 6.08
C ALA A 25 6.94 6.92 7.20
N SER A 26 7.83 7.64 7.88
CA SER A 26 8.62 7.09 8.99
C SER A 26 7.78 6.69 10.20
N ASN A 27 6.59 7.28 10.39
CA ASN A 27 5.69 6.98 11.50
C ASN A 27 4.70 5.83 11.21
N ILE A 28 4.68 5.28 10.00
CA ILE A 28 3.65 4.33 9.58
C ILE A 28 3.82 2.97 10.24
N LYS A 29 2.79 2.54 10.97
CA LYS A 29 2.67 1.22 11.62
C LYS A 29 1.59 0.34 10.99
N LEU A 30 0.70 0.94 10.19
CA LEU A 30 -0.35 0.25 9.44
C LEU A 30 -0.41 0.81 8.00
N LEU A 31 -0.26 -0.07 7.02
CA LEU A 31 -0.51 0.23 5.61
C LEU A 31 -1.79 -0.48 5.16
N VAL A 32 -2.76 0.30 4.67
CA VAL A 32 -4.04 -0.21 4.18
C VAL A 32 -4.13 -0.01 2.67
N PHE A 33 -4.53 -1.05 1.95
CA PHE A 33 -4.79 -0.99 0.52
C PHE A 33 -6.27 -1.18 0.21
N ASP A 34 -6.78 -0.43 -0.77
CA ASP A 34 -7.86 -0.97 -1.60
C ASP A 34 -7.38 -2.16 -2.46
N ILE A 35 -8.30 -2.91 -3.05
CA ILE A 35 -8.00 -3.99 -3.97
C ILE A 35 -8.06 -3.53 -5.44
N ASP A 36 -9.23 -3.11 -5.91
CA ASP A 36 -9.53 -3.07 -7.33
C ASP A 36 -9.15 -1.71 -7.91
N GLY A 37 -8.07 -1.67 -8.70
CA GLY A 37 -7.45 -0.41 -9.13
C GLY A 37 -6.23 -0.03 -8.29
N VAL A 38 -5.92 -0.79 -7.22
CA VAL A 38 -4.71 -0.60 -6.41
C VAL A 38 -3.81 -1.83 -6.44
N LEU A 39 -4.27 -2.97 -5.88
CA LEU A 39 -3.55 -4.25 -5.96
C LEU A 39 -3.83 -5.01 -7.26
N THR A 40 -4.84 -4.57 -8.02
CA THR A 40 -5.16 -4.98 -9.39
C THR A 40 -5.17 -3.75 -10.30
N ASN A 41 -5.25 -3.97 -11.62
CA ASN A 41 -5.36 -2.92 -12.63
C ASN A 41 -6.80 -2.37 -12.80
N GLY A 42 -7.72 -2.72 -11.90
CA GLY A 42 -9.12 -2.27 -11.93
C GLY A 42 -10.03 -3.05 -12.89
N GLU A 43 -9.51 -3.99 -13.67
CA GLU A 43 -10.31 -4.81 -14.58
C GLU A 43 -11.06 -5.93 -13.83
N LEU A 44 -12.30 -6.18 -14.25
CA LEU A 44 -13.07 -7.36 -13.87
C LEU A 44 -13.19 -8.28 -15.07
N ILE A 45 -12.52 -9.44 -15.01
CA ILE A 45 -12.60 -10.44 -16.07
C ILE A 45 -13.73 -11.41 -15.72
N LEU A 46 -14.78 -11.44 -16.54
CA LEU A 46 -15.95 -12.28 -16.34
C LEU A 46 -15.95 -13.47 -17.30
N GLY A 47 -16.05 -14.68 -16.76
CA GLY A 47 -16.20 -15.91 -17.53
C GLY A 47 -17.66 -16.20 -17.88
N GLU A 48 -17.88 -16.93 -18.98
CA GLU A 48 -19.24 -17.32 -19.43
C GLU A 48 -20.00 -18.19 -18.41
N ASN A 49 -19.29 -18.84 -17.49
CA ASN A 49 -19.85 -19.64 -16.41
C ASN A 49 -20.19 -18.82 -15.14
N GLY A 50 -20.03 -17.49 -15.18
CA GLY A 50 -20.26 -16.61 -14.04
C GLY A 50 -19.06 -16.44 -13.10
N ASN A 51 -17.90 -17.01 -13.42
CA ASN A 51 -16.67 -16.78 -12.65
C ASN A 51 -16.15 -15.35 -12.85
N GLU A 52 -15.59 -14.77 -11.79
CA GLU A 52 -14.82 -13.53 -11.83
C GLU A 52 -13.34 -13.88 -11.64
N TYR A 53 -12.45 -13.24 -12.41
CA TYR A 53 -11.00 -13.39 -12.28
C TYR A 53 -10.36 -12.02 -12.01
N LYS A 54 -9.32 -12.02 -11.17
CA LYS A 54 -8.52 -10.84 -10.84
C LYS A 54 -7.05 -11.15 -11.07
N SER A 55 -6.31 -10.17 -11.56
CA SER A 55 -4.85 -10.25 -11.71
C SER A 55 -4.16 -9.44 -10.61
N PHE A 56 -3.18 -10.05 -9.95
CA PHE A 56 -2.35 -9.39 -8.94
C PHE A 56 -0.89 -9.36 -9.39
N HIS A 57 -0.18 -8.32 -9.00
CA HIS A 57 1.22 -8.16 -9.38
C HIS A 57 2.16 -8.89 -8.40
N VAL A 58 3.12 -9.65 -8.94
CA VAL A 58 4.05 -10.44 -8.12
C VAL A 58 4.99 -9.56 -7.29
N ARG A 59 5.44 -8.42 -7.82
CA ARG A 59 6.34 -7.51 -7.09
C ARG A 59 5.62 -6.79 -5.95
N ASP A 60 4.33 -6.53 -6.11
CA ASP A 60 3.49 -5.94 -5.05
C ASP A 60 3.38 -6.92 -3.89
N GLY A 61 3.11 -8.20 -4.18
CA GLY A 61 3.13 -9.25 -3.17
C GLY A 61 4.45 -9.32 -2.41
N GLN A 62 5.59 -9.27 -3.11
CA GLN A 62 6.91 -9.25 -2.45
C GLN A 62 7.10 -7.99 -1.59
N GLY A 63 6.70 -6.81 -2.08
CA GLY A 63 6.76 -5.56 -1.32
C GLY A 63 6.01 -5.64 0.01
N ILE A 64 4.79 -6.18 -0.04
CA ILE A 64 3.94 -6.38 1.13
C ILE A 64 4.58 -7.32 2.14
N VAL A 65 5.11 -8.46 1.70
CA VAL A 65 5.77 -9.43 2.59
C VAL A 65 6.99 -8.78 3.27
N MET A 66 7.86 -8.14 2.50
CA MET A 66 9.04 -7.45 3.03
C MET A 66 8.69 -6.37 4.06
N LEU A 67 7.63 -5.60 3.80
CA LEU A 67 7.17 -4.58 4.76
C LEU A 67 6.61 -5.21 6.04
N MET A 68 5.87 -6.32 5.96
CA MET A 68 5.37 -7.01 7.15
C MET A 68 6.50 -7.61 7.99
N GLU A 69 7.60 -8.03 7.38
CA GLU A 69 8.80 -8.52 8.09
C GLU A 69 9.47 -7.42 8.94
N THR A 70 9.25 -6.13 8.63
CA THR A 70 9.72 -5.02 9.48
C THR A 70 8.79 -4.75 10.68
N GLY A 71 7.73 -5.53 10.85
CA GLY A 71 6.72 -5.38 11.92
C GLY A 71 5.59 -4.40 11.60
N CYS A 72 5.55 -3.84 10.39
CA CYS A 72 4.43 -3.01 9.94
C CYS A 72 3.20 -3.88 9.66
N ASN A 73 2.03 -3.50 10.17
CA ASN A 73 0.79 -4.21 9.85
C ASN A 73 0.34 -3.85 8.44
N VAL A 74 -0.19 -4.83 7.71
CA VAL A 74 -0.84 -4.60 6.41
C VAL A 74 -2.29 -5.08 6.47
N ALA A 75 -3.18 -4.29 5.89
CA ALA A 75 -4.61 -4.60 5.80
C ALA A 75 -5.15 -4.31 4.39
N VAL A 76 -6.29 -4.92 4.07
CA VAL A 76 -7.07 -4.55 2.88
C VAL A 76 -8.52 -4.22 3.25
N ILE A 77 -9.08 -3.22 2.58
CA ILE A 77 -10.49 -2.83 2.71
C ILE A 77 -11.07 -2.64 1.31
N THR A 78 -12.01 -3.51 0.94
CA THR A 78 -12.69 -3.44 -0.36
C THR A 78 -14.22 -3.45 -0.20
N ALA A 79 -14.89 -2.75 -1.11
CA ALA A 79 -16.36 -2.74 -1.19
C ALA A 79 -16.92 -3.97 -1.94
N ARG A 80 -16.06 -4.79 -2.54
CA ARG A 80 -16.43 -6.05 -3.18
C ARG A 80 -16.11 -7.23 -2.24
N SER A 81 -16.70 -8.38 -2.53
CA SER A 81 -16.40 -9.63 -1.85
C SER A 81 -16.12 -10.72 -2.86
N SER A 82 -15.00 -11.41 -2.72
CA SER A 82 -14.64 -12.57 -3.54
C SER A 82 -13.68 -13.50 -2.79
N ASN A 83 -13.79 -14.80 -3.05
CA ASN A 83 -12.87 -15.79 -2.47
C ASN A 83 -11.42 -15.58 -2.93
N ILE A 84 -11.23 -15.11 -4.17
CA ILE A 84 -9.91 -14.82 -4.75
C ILE A 84 -9.12 -13.80 -3.91
N VAL A 85 -9.80 -12.76 -3.40
CA VAL A 85 -9.17 -11.77 -2.51
C VAL A 85 -8.76 -12.44 -1.20
N THR A 86 -9.64 -13.22 -0.56
CA THR A 86 -9.31 -13.93 0.68
C THR A 86 -8.09 -14.84 0.50
N GLU A 87 -8.08 -15.68 -0.55
CA GLU A 87 -6.98 -16.60 -0.85
C GLU A 87 -5.67 -15.85 -1.09
N ARG A 88 -5.72 -14.80 -1.92
CA ARG A 88 -4.52 -14.03 -2.24
C ARG A 88 -3.94 -13.34 -1.01
N MET A 89 -4.77 -12.62 -0.25
CA MET A 89 -4.30 -11.89 0.93
C MET A 89 -3.79 -12.85 2.02
N THR A 90 -4.47 -13.97 2.24
CA THR A 90 -4.03 -15.01 3.17
C THR A 90 -2.69 -15.62 2.73
N SER A 91 -2.49 -15.86 1.42
CA SER A 91 -1.22 -16.39 0.89
C SER A 91 -0.02 -15.45 1.11
N LEU A 92 -0.27 -14.14 1.24
CA LEU A 92 0.75 -13.13 1.57
C LEU A 92 0.98 -13.01 3.09
N GLY A 93 0.12 -13.60 3.92
CA GLY A 93 0.18 -13.47 5.39
C GLY A 93 -0.59 -12.26 5.94
N ILE A 94 -1.37 -11.56 5.11
CA ILE A 94 -2.21 -10.43 5.55
C ILE A 94 -3.34 -10.96 6.44
N LYS A 95 -3.42 -10.44 7.67
CA LYS A 95 -4.40 -10.88 8.68
C LYS A 95 -5.71 -10.09 8.64
N TYR A 96 -5.62 -8.81 8.25
CA TYR A 96 -6.73 -7.87 8.31
C TYR A 96 -7.37 -7.72 6.93
N ILE A 97 -8.39 -8.52 6.66
CA ILE A 97 -9.07 -8.59 5.36
C ILE A 97 -10.53 -8.17 5.54
N TYR A 98 -10.88 -6.96 5.11
CA TYR A 98 -12.25 -6.44 5.18
C TYR A 98 -12.86 -6.40 3.77
N GLN A 99 -13.95 -7.14 3.56
CA GLN A 99 -14.69 -7.22 2.30
C GLN A 99 -16.14 -6.80 2.49
N ASP A 100 -16.81 -6.42 1.39
CA ASP A 100 -18.17 -5.85 1.40
C ASP A 100 -18.31 -4.57 2.26
N GLU A 101 -17.20 -3.84 2.46
CA GLU A 101 -17.19 -2.60 3.24
C GLU A 101 -17.41 -1.37 2.34
N LYS A 102 -18.68 -1.01 2.14
CA LYS A 102 -19.04 0.21 1.38
C LYS A 102 -18.70 1.50 2.10
N ASN A 103 -18.56 1.45 3.43
CA ASN A 103 -18.10 2.58 4.24
C ASN A 103 -16.68 2.30 4.75
N LYS A 104 -15.70 2.42 3.84
CA LYS A 104 -14.29 2.14 4.11
C LYS A 104 -13.73 2.99 5.26
N GLY A 105 -14.18 4.24 5.37
CA GLY A 105 -13.76 5.12 6.46
C GLY A 105 -14.22 4.64 7.84
N ARG A 106 -15.35 3.94 7.96
CA ARG A 106 -15.79 3.32 9.23
C ARG A 106 -15.00 2.05 9.54
N ALA A 107 -14.81 1.18 8.54
CA ALA A 107 -14.01 -0.03 8.69
C ALA A 107 -12.57 0.29 9.12
N LEU A 108 -11.97 1.32 8.51
CA LEU A 108 -10.64 1.80 8.86
C LEU A 108 -10.55 2.25 10.32
N ILE A 109 -11.47 3.10 10.80
CA ILE A 109 -11.43 3.57 12.20
C ILE A 109 -11.54 2.40 13.18
N LYS A 110 -12.42 1.44 12.90
CA LYS A 110 -12.53 0.23 13.74
C LYS A 110 -11.20 -0.53 13.82
N LEU A 111 -10.49 -0.67 12.70
CA LEU A 111 -9.18 -1.33 12.66
C LEU A 111 -8.11 -0.52 13.41
N ILE A 112 -8.12 0.82 13.26
CA ILE A 112 -7.21 1.71 13.99
C ILE A 112 -7.40 1.55 15.50
N ASP A 113 -8.66 1.53 15.97
CA ASP A 113 -9.01 1.32 17.38
C ASP A 113 -8.57 -0.07 17.86
N GLU A 114 -8.81 -1.13 17.05
CA GLU A 114 -8.41 -2.50 17.37
C GLU A 114 -6.89 -2.65 17.56
N LEU A 115 -6.11 -1.91 16.78
CA LEU A 115 -4.64 -1.90 16.84
C LEU A 115 -4.07 -0.87 17.82
N ASN A 116 -4.92 -0.06 18.45
CA ASN A 116 -4.53 1.03 19.34
C ASN A 116 -3.47 1.95 18.67
N LEU A 117 -3.76 2.36 17.45
CA LEU A 117 -2.92 3.26 16.64
C LEU A 117 -3.54 4.66 16.57
N GLU A 118 -2.69 5.65 16.31
CA GLU A 118 -3.14 6.99 15.95
C GLU A 118 -3.31 7.11 14.43
N SER A 119 -4.25 7.96 13.97
CA SER A 119 -4.43 8.24 12.55
C SER A 119 -3.12 8.62 11.83
N SER A 120 -2.21 9.32 12.50
CA SER A 120 -0.90 9.72 11.97
C SER A 120 0.04 8.55 11.68
N GLU A 121 -0.21 7.38 12.24
CA GLU A 121 0.60 6.16 12.09
C GLU A 121 0.06 5.24 10.98
N VAL A 122 -0.91 5.73 10.20
CA VAL A 122 -1.62 4.94 9.19
C VAL A 122 -1.40 5.56 7.81
N ALA A 123 -1.17 4.69 6.83
CA ALA A 123 -1.18 5.01 5.41
C ALA A 123 -2.34 4.27 4.73
N TYR A 124 -2.97 4.93 3.76
CA TYR A 124 -4.03 4.33 2.95
C TYR A 124 -3.76 4.59 1.47
N VAL A 125 -3.82 3.53 0.66
CA VAL A 125 -3.66 3.59 -0.80
C VAL A 125 -5.00 3.33 -1.48
N GLY A 126 -5.48 4.29 -2.27
CA GLY A 126 -6.76 4.22 -2.99
C GLY A 126 -6.67 4.72 -4.43
N ASP A 127 -7.71 4.49 -5.22
CA ASP A 127 -7.80 4.90 -6.63
C ASP A 127 -9.09 5.67 -6.97
N ASP A 128 -10.21 5.39 -6.31
CA ASP A 128 -11.51 5.96 -6.66
C ASP A 128 -12.25 6.63 -5.46
N LEU A 129 -13.35 7.32 -5.74
CA LEU A 129 -14.09 8.15 -4.80
C LEU A 129 -14.52 7.41 -3.51
N ILE A 130 -14.71 6.10 -3.59
CA ILE A 130 -15.08 5.26 -2.44
C ILE A 130 -13.97 5.18 -1.38
N ASP A 131 -12.73 5.50 -1.73
CA ASP A 131 -11.59 5.53 -0.82
C ASP A 131 -11.44 6.86 -0.07
N LEU A 132 -11.99 7.96 -0.61
CA LEU A 132 -11.86 9.30 -0.02
C LEU A 132 -12.22 9.33 1.49
N PRO A 133 -13.30 8.67 1.96
CA PRO A 133 -13.62 8.67 3.39
C PRO A 133 -12.58 7.99 4.29
N ALA A 134 -11.82 7.02 3.76
CA ALA A 134 -10.73 6.37 4.48
C ALA A 134 -9.43 7.18 4.37
N MET A 135 -9.08 7.63 3.16
CA MET A 135 -7.92 8.48 2.91
C MET A 135 -7.93 9.78 3.74
N ASN A 136 -9.10 10.40 3.92
CA ASN A 136 -9.21 11.64 4.69
C ASN A 136 -8.97 11.46 6.21
N LYS A 137 -8.78 10.22 6.69
CA LYS A 137 -8.63 9.88 8.12
C LYS A 137 -7.23 9.43 8.51
N VAL A 138 -6.30 9.37 7.56
CA VAL A 138 -4.95 8.82 7.78
C VAL A 138 -3.87 9.88 7.71
N GLY A 139 -2.71 9.60 8.30
CA GLY A 139 -1.53 10.47 8.28
C GLY A 139 -0.95 10.61 6.88
N LEU A 140 -0.97 9.51 6.11
CA LEU A 140 -0.43 9.45 4.76
C LEU A 140 -1.46 8.86 3.76
N PRO A 141 -2.34 9.68 3.18
CA PRO A 141 -3.18 9.27 2.06
C PRO A 141 -2.35 9.23 0.77
N ILE A 142 -2.46 8.12 0.05
CA ILE A 142 -1.70 7.84 -1.17
C ILE A 142 -2.68 7.47 -2.29
N ALA A 143 -2.47 8.05 -3.47
CA ALA A 143 -3.18 7.70 -4.69
C ALA A 143 -2.26 6.92 -5.64
N VAL A 144 -2.80 5.92 -6.34
CA VAL A 144 -2.07 5.30 -7.46
C VAL A 144 -1.97 6.25 -8.66
N ALA A 145 -1.01 6.01 -9.56
CA ALA A 145 -0.73 6.90 -10.69
C ALA A 145 -1.90 7.10 -11.65
N ASP A 146 -2.78 6.10 -11.79
CA ASP A 146 -3.98 6.10 -12.61
C ASP A 146 -5.28 6.38 -11.84
N ALA A 147 -5.18 6.72 -10.55
CA ALA A 147 -6.32 7.11 -9.72
C ALA A 147 -7.12 8.28 -10.30
N SER A 148 -8.39 8.36 -9.91
CA SER A 148 -9.28 9.46 -10.27
C SER A 148 -8.70 10.83 -9.85
N PRO A 149 -9.00 11.92 -10.58
CA PRO A 149 -8.47 13.24 -10.26
C PRO A 149 -8.78 13.73 -8.84
N GLU A 150 -9.96 13.41 -8.31
CA GLU A 150 -10.35 13.83 -6.95
C GLU A 150 -9.57 13.10 -5.87
N VAL A 151 -9.25 11.81 -6.08
CA VAL A 151 -8.40 11.03 -5.17
C VAL A 151 -6.97 11.58 -5.14
N LYS A 152 -6.43 11.93 -6.31
CA LYS A 152 -5.10 12.56 -6.42
C LYS A 152 -5.01 13.92 -5.72
N LYS A 153 -6.09 14.71 -5.71
CA LYS A 153 -6.13 16.01 -5.00
C LYS A 153 -6.04 15.86 -3.48
N LEU A 154 -6.60 14.78 -2.93
CA LEU A 154 -6.55 14.50 -1.49
C LEU A 154 -5.22 13.88 -1.06
N ALA A 155 -4.58 13.12 -1.94
CA ALA A 155 -3.37 12.38 -1.62
C ALA A 155 -2.17 13.30 -1.35
N LYS A 156 -1.35 12.92 -0.37
CA LYS A 156 -0.05 13.55 -0.11
C LYS A 156 1.06 12.98 -0.98
N LEU A 157 0.83 11.79 -1.51
CA LEU A 157 1.71 11.11 -2.45
C LEU A 157 0.87 10.52 -3.58
N ILE A 158 1.33 10.69 -4.81
CA ILE A 158 0.84 9.96 -5.97
C ILE A 158 1.98 9.05 -6.42
N THR A 159 1.73 7.75 -6.56
CA THR A 159 2.75 6.81 -7.03
C THR A 159 3.14 7.10 -8.48
N GLN A 160 4.30 6.63 -8.91
CA GLN A 160 4.69 6.63 -10.32
C GLN A 160 4.04 5.48 -11.09
N ASN A 161 3.91 4.32 -10.44
CA ASN A 161 3.30 3.14 -11.05
C ASN A 161 1.77 3.14 -10.90
N ASN A 162 1.09 2.55 -11.89
CA ASN A 162 -0.35 2.32 -11.86
C ASN A 162 -0.73 1.17 -10.90
N GLY A 163 -2.02 1.12 -10.54
CA GLY A 163 -2.60 -0.01 -9.83
C GLY A 163 -2.32 -1.35 -10.51
N GLY A 164 -1.98 -2.39 -9.73
CA GLY A 164 -1.65 -3.72 -10.26
C GLY A 164 -0.36 -3.78 -11.11
N HIS A 165 0.44 -2.72 -11.11
CA HIS A 165 1.66 -2.61 -11.92
C HIS A 165 2.90 -2.19 -11.10
N GLY A 166 2.92 -2.43 -9.79
CA GLY A 166 4.05 -2.06 -8.94
C GLY A 166 3.78 -0.90 -7.97
N ALA A 167 2.59 -0.30 -7.99
CA ALA A 167 2.26 0.80 -7.09
C ALA A 167 2.34 0.41 -5.60
N ALA A 168 1.85 -0.79 -5.26
CA ALA A 168 1.94 -1.29 -3.89
C ALA A 168 3.39 -1.50 -3.47
N ARG A 169 4.21 -2.07 -4.36
CA ARG A 169 5.65 -2.24 -4.14
C ARG A 169 6.35 -0.91 -3.88
N GLU A 170 6.06 0.10 -4.69
CA GLU A 170 6.62 1.44 -4.55
C GLU A 170 6.31 2.04 -3.16
N VAL A 171 5.06 1.92 -2.70
CA VAL A 171 4.66 2.40 -1.37
C VAL A 171 5.35 1.63 -0.24
N CYS A 172 5.45 0.30 -0.36
CA CYS A 172 6.16 -0.51 0.64
C CYS A 172 7.63 -0.11 0.75
N GLU A 173 8.33 0.07 -0.37
CA GLU A 173 9.72 0.53 -0.38
C GLU A 173 9.88 1.93 0.21
N LEU A 174 8.97 2.86 -0.10
CA LEU A 174 8.99 4.20 0.48
C LEU A 174 8.95 4.16 2.00
N ILE A 175 7.99 3.41 2.57
CA ILE A 175 7.85 3.29 4.04
C ILE A 175 9.10 2.66 4.64
N MET A 176 9.59 1.56 4.06
CA MET A 176 10.82 0.91 4.56
C MET A 176 12.05 1.82 4.46
N ASN A 177 12.16 2.65 3.42
CA ASN A 177 13.23 3.64 3.28
C ASN A 177 13.12 4.74 4.34
N ALA A 178 11.93 5.30 4.56
CA ALA A 178 11.68 6.30 5.58
C ALA A 178 11.97 5.80 7.01
N GLN A 179 11.88 4.48 7.21
CA GLN A 179 12.16 3.80 8.48
C GLN A 179 13.59 3.25 8.56
N ASN A 180 14.43 3.45 7.54
CA ASN A 180 15.80 2.90 7.43
C ASN A 180 15.88 1.36 7.48
N ASN A 181 14.78 0.68 7.14
CA ASN A 181 14.72 -0.79 7.10
C ASN A 181 15.15 -1.36 5.74
N PHE A 182 14.95 -0.59 4.65
CA PHE A 182 15.16 -1.11 3.30
C PHE A 182 16.62 -1.42 2.98
N ALA A 183 17.56 -0.58 3.42
CA ALA A 183 18.99 -0.82 3.22
C ALA A 183 19.45 -2.14 3.88
N ASN A 184 19.04 -2.39 5.12
CA ASN A 184 19.35 -3.62 5.84
C ASN A 184 18.78 -4.87 5.14
N LEU A 185 17.58 -4.75 4.55
CA LEU A 185 16.97 -5.82 3.79
C LEU A 185 17.79 -6.15 2.52
N ILE A 186 18.25 -5.13 1.78
CA ILE A 186 19.11 -5.32 0.61
C ILE A 186 20.41 -6.04 1.01
N GLU A 187 21.04 -5.64 2.11
CA GLU A 187 22.27 -6.29 2.60
C GLU A 187 22.07 -7.78 2.89
N THR A 188 20.88 -8.15 3.40
CA THR A 188 20.52 -9.56 3.64
C THR A 188 20.48 -10.36 2.33
N TYR A 189 19.94 -9.80 1.25
CA TYR A 189 19.93 -10.43 -0.08
C TYR A 189 21.31 -10.49 -0.73
N LEU A 190 22.15 -9.49 -0.51
CA LEU A 190 23.52 -9.48 -1.05
C LEU A 190 24.45 -10.46 -0.32
N SER A 191 24.08 -10.85 0.90
CA SER A 191 24.86 -11.75 1.76
C SER A 191 24.37 -13.21 1.73
N SER A 192 23.29 -13.50 1.00
CA SER A 192 22.67 -14.83 0.87
C SER A 192 23.25 -15.68 -0.26
#